data_AF-A0A5A7RQ52-F1
#
_entry.id   AF-A0A5A7RQ52-F1
#
_cell.length_a   1.000
_cell.length_b   1.000
_cell.length_c   1.000
_cell.angle_alpha   90.00
_cell.angle_beta   90.00
_cell.angle_gamma   90.00
#
_symmetry.space_group_name_H-M   'P 1'
#
loop_
_entity.id
_entity.type
_entity.pdbx_description
1 polymer ?
#
loop_
_entity_poly.entity_id
_entity_poly.type
_entity_poly.pdbx_seq_one_letter_code
_entity_poly.pdbx_strand_id
1 'polypeptide(L)'
;MEFKEYMKKFNQIMEPYILPKPWSPVEEALYKPLNIFDVPKKEADEMRFKAMKYTFKHHYENNAFYQKFCKENNVTPDDIKSLDDLVKIPLLEDKFFKDYPAGNEFALWLANIFTGKLPNVVINKKNPSFEDVITAFNKAGLIISYSSGTSGRHTVIPRDKKTWMLSQYALAKSVVTMVYPFPYWKDNAYVQWLMSNPFKTNIFAGKIGEVLYHIVKNSDCAIDRQVTAELIRQAMTGGFKSKIIQMAMKRENKKTINKLVRWLKERDK
;
A
#
# COMPACT_ATOMS: atom_id res chain seq x y z
N MET A 1 -16.89 -21.43 -15.02
CA MET A 1 -16.66 -21.75 -13.60
C MET A 1 -17.52 -20.82 -12.78
N GLU A 2 -18.30 -21.37 -11.84
CA GLU A 2 -19.16 -20.60 -10.94
C GLU A 2 -18.33 -19.62 -10.10
N PHE A 3 -18.88 -18.44 -9.80
CA PHE A 3 -18.17 -17.40 -9.04
C PHE A 3 -17.69 -17.90 -7.66
N LYS A 4 -18.48 -18.75 -7.01
CA LYS A 4 -18.09 -19.37 -5.73
C LYS A 4 -16.86 -20.28 -5.85
N GLU A 5 -16.79 -21.10 -6.89
CA GLU A 5 -15.64 -21.97 -7.13
C GLU A 5 -14.41 -21.14 -7.54
N TYR A 6 -14.63 -20.12 -8.36
CA TYR A 6 -13.62 -19.15 -8.76
C TYR A 6 -12.97 -18.46 -7.56
N MET A 7 -13.77 -17.93 -6.64
CA MET A 7 -13.26 -17.30 -5.42
C MET A 7 -12.65 -18.30 -4.42
N LYS A 8 -13.11 -19.55 -4.42
CA LYS A 8 -12.45 -20.62 -3.64
C LYS A 8 -11.01 -20.86 -4.14
N LYS A 9 -10.81 -20.96 -5.46
CA LYS A 9 -9.45 -21.11 -6.04
C LYS A 9 -8.57 -19.90 -5.74
N PHE A 10 -9.11 -18.69 -5.86
CA PHE A 10 -8.42 -17.47 -5.44
C PHE A 10 -7.98 -17.53 -3.97
N ASN A 11 -8.88 -17.88 -3.05
CA ASN A 11 -8.57 -17.96 -1.62
C ASN A 11 -7.56 -19.06 -1.29
N GLN A 12 -7.51 -20.16 -2.05
CA GLN A 12 -6.46 -21.18 -1.89
C GLN A 12 -5.07 -20.64 -2.27
N ILE A 13 -4.99 -19.87 -3.35
CA ILE A 13 -3.73 -19.21 -3.76
C ILE A 13 -3.32 -18.14 -2.74
N MET A 14 -4.29 -17.42 -2.20
CA MET A 14 -4.10 -16.31 -1.27
C MET A 14 -4.08 -16.72 0.21
N GLU A 15 -4.07 -18.02 0.52
CA GLU A 15 -4.04 -18.53 1.89
C GLU A 15 -2.92 -17.91 2.74
N PRO A 16 -1.68 -17.70 2.23
CA PRO A 16 -0.62 -17.03 2.99
C PRO A 16 -0.92 -15.58 3.39
N TYR A 17 -1.92 -14.94 2.78
CA TYR A 17 -2.36 -13.57 3.06
C TYR A 17 -3.62 -13.50 3.94
N ILE A 18 -4.22 -14.65 4.25
CA ILE A 18 -5.40 -14.73 5.10
C ILE A 18 -4.93 -14.96 6.54
N LEU A 19 -5.20 -14.00 7.42
CA LEU A 19 -4.79 -14.11 8.82
C LEU A 19 -5.52 -15.25 9.54
N PRO A 20 -4.92 -15.87 10.56
CA PRO A 20 -5.60 -16.85 11.38
C PRO A 20 -6.77 -16.21 12.15
N LYS A 21 -7.78 -17.02 12.48
CA LYS A 21 -8.90 -16.61 13.31
C LYS A 21 -8.49 -16.51 14.80
N PRO A 22 -9.21 -15.70 15.63
CA PRO A 22 -10.37 -14.88 15.28
C PRO A 22 -9.99 -13.62 14.49
N TRP A 23 -10.90 -13.21 13.60
CA TRP A 23 -10.76 -12.00 12.80
C TRP A 23 -11.36 -10.80 13.54
N SER A 24 -10.70 -9.65 13.48
CA SER A 24 -11.31 -8.38 13.85
C SER A 24 -12.34 -7.96 12.80
N PRO A 25 -13.23 -7.00 13.11
CA PRO A 25 -14.20 -6.49 12.15
C PRO A 25 -13.61 -6.05 10.80
N VAL A 26 -12.37 -5.55 10.77
CA VAL A 26 -11.69 -5.14 9.54
C VAL A 26 -11.37 -6.34 8.66
N GLU A 27 -10.83 -7.40 9.26
CA GLU A 27 -10.55 -8.65 8.54
C GLU A 27 -11.83 -9.37 8.13
N GLU A 28 -12.87 -9.34 8.96
CA GLU A 28 -14.17 -9.89 8.58
C GLU A 28 -14.77 -9.19 7.36
N ALA A 29 -14.77 -7.86 7.36
CA ALA A 29 -15.26 -7.06 6.23
C ALA A 29 -14.47 -7.33 4.95
N LEU A 30 -13.18 -7.66 5.07
CA LEU A 30 -12.33 -7.98 3.93
C LEU A 30 -12.51 -9.43 3.44
N TYR A 31 -12.51 -10.40 4.34
CA TYR A 31 -12.45 -11.83 4.01
C TYR A 31 -13.82 -12.45 3.77
N LYS A 32 -14.85 -12.09 4.56
CA LYS A 32 -16.17 -12.76 4.50
C LYS A 32 -16.94 -12.53 3.20
N PRO A 33 -17.04 -11.31 2.64
CA PRO A 33 -17.81 -11.10 1.42
C PRO A 33 -17.23 -11.92 0.26
N LEU A 34 -18.04 -12.76 -0.38
CA LEU A 34 -17.57 -13.53 -1.53
C LEU A 34 -17.29 -12.61 -2.72
N ASN A 35 -18.26 -11.75 -3.04
CA ASN A 35 -18.15 -10.66 -4.00
C ASN A 35 -18.16 -9.34 -3.23
N ILE A 36 -17.07 -8.57 -3.30
CA ILE A 36 -16.99 -7.28 -2.59
C ILE A 36 -17.81 -6.16 -3.27
N PHE A 37 -18.21 -6.36 -4.53
CA PHE A 37 -19.01 -5.41 -5.31
C PHE A 37 -20.50 -5.75 -5.33
N ASP A 38 -20.88 -6.89 -4.75
CA ASP A 38 -22.25 -7.37 -4.69
C ASP A 38 -22.57 -7.84 -3.27
N VAL A 39 -22.59 -6.87 -2.36
CA VAL A 39 -22.96 -7.04 -0.96
C VAL A 39 -24.25 -6.25 -0.73
N PRO A 40 -25.31 -6.86 -0.15
CA PRO A 40 -26.52 -6.12 0.18
C PRO A 40 -26.20 -4.88 1.03
N LYS A 41 -26.80 -3.73 0.69
CA LYS A 41 -26.48 -2.44 1.31
C LYS A 41 -26.45 -2.49 2.84
N LYS A 42 -27.45 -3.13 3.46
CA LYS A 42 -27.56 -3.27 4.92
C LYS A 42 -26.35 -4.01 5.51
N GLU A 43 -25.95 -5.12 4.89
CA GLU A 43 -24.79 -5.90 5.35
C GLU A 43 -23.48 -5.13 5.15
N ALA A 44 -23.33 -4.44 4.02
CA ALA A 44 -22.17 -3.59 3.75
C ALA A 44 -22.07 -2.43 4.77
N ASP A 45 -23.19 -1.80 5.08
CA ASP A 45 -23.31 -0.74 6.07
C ASP A 45 -22.92 -1.22 7.49
N GLU A 46 -23.40 -2.40 7.89
CA GLU A 46 -23.04 -3.03 9.17
C GLU A 46 -21.55 -3.40 9.25
N MET A 47 -20.99 -3.99 8.20
CA MET A 47 -19.56 -4.32 8.12
C MET A 47 -18.70 -3.06 8.18
N ARG A 48 -19.06 -2.02 7.41
CA ARG A 48 -18.37 -0.72 7.40
C ARG A 48 -18.38 -0.09 8.80
N PHE A 49 -19.54 -0.04 9.46
CA PHE A 49 -19.64 0.53 10.79
C PHE A 49 -18.74 -0.20 11.80
N LYS A 50 -18.83 -1.54 11.86
CA LYS A 50 -18.03 -2.34 12.78
C LYS A 50 -16.53 -2.19 12.52
N ALA A 51 -16.12 -2.22 11.25
CA ALA A 51 -14.72 -2.03 10.85
C ALA A 51 -14.20 -0.63 11.20
N MET A 52 -14.93 0.43 10.86
CA MET A 52 -14.50 1.81 11.14
C MET A 52 -14.46 2.11 12.64
N LYS A 53 -15.46 1.68 13.40
CA LYS A 53 -15.46 1.83 14.87
C LYS A 53 -14.27 1.11 15.51
N TYR A 54 -13.99 -0.12 15.08
CA TYR A 54 -12.84 -0.88 15.54
C TYR A 54 -11.52 -0.18 15.20
N THR A 55 -11.34 0.26 13.96
CA THR A 55 -10.14 0.96 13.49
C THR A 55 -9.93 2.28 14.24
N PHE A 56 -10.99 3.07 14.42
CA PHE A 56 -10.92 4.32 15.18
C PHE A 56 -10.47 4.09 16.62
N LYS A 57 -11.10 3.14 17.31
CA LYS A 57 -10.71 2.75 18.68
C LYS A 57 -9.26 2.28 18.72
N HIS A 58 -8.84 1.43 17.79
CA HIS A 58 -7.47 0.93 17.71
C HIS A 58 -6.45 2.07 17.59
N HIS A 59 -6.65 3.03 16.68
CA HIS A 59 -5.75 4.17 16.54
C HIS A 59 -5.79 5.11 17.76
N TYR A 60 -6.97 5.37 18.32
CA TYR A 60 -7.11 6.20 19.52
C TYR A 60 -6.39 5.61 20.74
N GLU A 61 -6.39 4.28 20.90
CA GLU A 61 -5.76 3.61 22.03
C GLU A 61 -4.26 3.36 21.82
N ASN A 62 -3.82 3.19 20.57
CA ASN A 62 -2.47 2.69 20.26
C ASN A 62 -1.59 3.69 19.49
N ASN A 63 -2.03 4.93 19.33
CA ASN A 63 -1.23 6.01 18.75
C ASN A 63 -1.36 7.28 19.59
N ALA A 64 -0.29 7.64 20.31
CA ALA A 64 -0.31 8.77 21.24
C ALA A 64 -0.59 10.12 20.55
N PHE A 65 -0.08 10.31 19.34
CA PHE A 65 -0.35 11.51 18.54
C PHE A 65 -1.84 11.63 18.20
N TYR A 66 -2.42 10.57 17.62
CA TYR A 66 -3.82 10.56 17.20
C TYR A 66 -4.78 10.61 18.40
N GLN A 67 -4.42 9.96 19.52
CA GLN A 67 -5.17 10.11 20.76
C GLN A 67 -5.22 11.56 21.22
N LYS A 68 -4.08 12.25 21.25
CA LYS A 68 -4.02 13.67 21.63
C LYS A 68 -4.86 14.52 20.67
N PHE A 69 -4.72 14.30 19.37
CA PHE A 69 -5.50 14.98 18.34
C PHE A 69 -7.02 14.78 18.54
N CYS A 70 -7.46 13.56 18.85
CA CYS A 70 -8.87 13.29 19.13
C CYS A 70 -9.37 13.97 20.40
N LYS A 71 -8.57 13.97 21.48
CA LYS A 71 -8.89 14.67 22.73
C LYS A 71 -9.03 16.17 22.53
N GLU A 72 -8.15 16.79 21.74
CA GLU A 72 -8.23 18.22 21.39
C GLU A 72 -9.49 18.56 20.58
N ASN A 73 -10.01 17.60 19.81
CA ASN A 73 -11.28 17.71 19.10
C ASN A 73 -12.50 17.28 19.93
N ASN A 74 -12.32 16.89 21.20
CA ASN A 74 -13.36 16.40 22.10
C ASN A 74 -14.11 15.16 21.57
N VAL A 75 -13.40 14.23 20.92
CA VAL A 75 -13.98 12.98 20.39
C VAL A 75 -13.28 11.77 20.97
N THR A 76 -14.09 10.78 21.35
CA THR A 76 -13.65 9.49 21.89
C THR A 76 -14.33 8.32 21.16
N PRO A 77 -13.82 7.09 21.27
CA PRO A 77 -14.45 5.91 20.67
C PRO A 77 -15.91 5.67 21.11
N ASP A 78 -16.31 6.16 22.29
CA ASP A 78 -17.67 5.99 22.83
C ASP A 78 -18.71 6.90 22.15
N ASP A 79 -18.25 7.94 21.45
CA ASP A 79 -19.10 8.85 20.66
C ASP A 79 -19.60 8.21 19.36
N ILE A 80 -19.01 7.07 18.96
CA ILE A 80 -19.30 6.38 17.70
C ILE A 80 -20.26 5.22 17.95
N LYS A 81 -21.58 5.47 17.84
CA LYS A 81 -22.64 4.51 18.16
C LYS A 81 -23.41 4.02 16.93
N SER A 82 -23.33 4.75 15.82
CA SER A 82 -24.01 4.49 14.56
C SER A 82 -23.17 4.93 13.35
N LEU A 83 -23.63 4.64 12.13
CA LEU A 83 -23.00 5.12 10.90
C LEU A 83 -22.97 6.64 10.81
N ASP A 84 -24.01 7.32 11.29
CA ASP A 84 -24.11 8.77 11.25
C ASP A 84 -23.07 9.44 12.16
N ASP A 85 -22.60 8.73 13.18
CA ASP A 85 -21.54 9.22 14.08
C ASP A 85 -20.15 9.17 13.44
N LEU A 86 -19.94 8.46 12.33
CA LEU A 86 -18.62 8.33 11.71
C LEU A 86 -18.05 9.68 11.27
N VAL A 87 -18.90 10.66 10.96
CA VAL A 87 -18.50 12.03 10.60
C VAL A 87 -17.84 12.78 11.76
N LYS A 88 -18.01 12.30 13.01
CA LYS A 88 -17.37 12.87 14.20
C LYS A 88 -15.89 12.50 14.28
N ILE A 89 -15.45 11.44 13.60
CA ILE A 89 -14.06 10.98 13.65
C ILE A 89 -13.15 12.07 13.06
N PRO A 90 -12.19 12.62 13.83
CA PRO A 90 -11.29 13.65 13.32
C PRO A 90 -10.44 13.13 12.16
N LEU A 91 -10.44 13.87 11.05
CA LEU A 91 -9.68 13.55 9.85
C LEU A 91 -8.28 14.18 9.89
N LEU A 92 -7.29 13.48 9.36
CA LEU A 92 -5.96 14.02 9.12
C LEU A 92 -5.85 14.48 7.68
N GLU A 93 -5.38 15.71 7.48
CA GLU A 93 -5.13 16.26 6.15
C GLU A 93 -4.00 15.51 5.43
N ASP A 94 -4.06 15.44 4.10
CA ASP A 94 -3.00 14.79 3.31
C ASP A 94 -1.64 15.49 3.47
N LYS A 95 -1.66 16.81 3.71
CA LYS A 95 -0.49 17.65 3.96
C LYS A 95 0.29 17.18 5.19
N PHE A 96 -0.38 16.69 6.24
CA PHE A 96 0.28 16.14 7.42
C PHE A 96 1.31 15.05 7.04
N PHE A 97 0.93 14.16 6.13
CA PHE A 97 1.78 13.06 5.68
C PHE A 97 2.85 13.47 4.65
N LYS A 98 2.85 14.73 4.20
CA LYS A 98 3.84 15.34 3.30
C LYS A 98 4.82 16.24 4.05
N ASP A 99 4.40 16.85 5.16
CA ASP A 99 5.15 17.84 5.95
C ASP A 99 6.06 17.22 7.02
N TYR A 100 6.71 16.11 6.69
CA TYR A 100 7.69 15.50 7.59
C TYR A 100 9.02 16.29 7.63
N PRO A 101 9.74 16.29 8.76
CA PRO A 101 11.06 16.91 8.86
C PRO A 101 12.14 16.07 8.15
N ALA A 102 13.41 16.46 8.24
CA ALA A 102 14.54 15.73 7.65
C ALA A 102 15.40 15.05 8.73
N GLY A 103 16.30 14.15 8.33
CA GLY A 103 17.30 13.58 9.25
C GLY A 103 16.69 12.77 10.40
N ASN A 104 17.22 12.95 11.61
CA ASN A 104 16.76 12.23 12.79
C ASN A 104 15.32 12.56 13.18
N GLU A 105 14.90 13.82 12.97
CA GLU A 105 13.52 14.23 13.22
C GLU A 105 12.54 13.48 12.31
N PHE A 106 12.95 13.12 11.09
CA PHE A 106 12.11 12.31 10.20
C PHE A 106 11.83 10.93 10.80
N ALA A 107 12.84 10.31 11.41
CA ALA A 107 12.69 9.04 12.09
C ALA A 107 11.73 9.14 13.29
N LEU A 108 11.86 10.19 14.09
CA LEU A 108 10.95 10.46 15.23
C LEU A 108 9.52 10.72 14.75
N TRP A 109 9.36 11.48 13.66
CA TRP A 109 8.05 11.73 13.06
C TRP A 109 7.40 10.42 12.58
N LEU A 110 8.14 9.56 11.88
CA LEU A 110 7.64 8.24 11.44
C LEU A 110 7.22 7.36 12.61
N ALA A 111 8.01 7.36 13.68
CA ALA A 111 7.70 6.64 14.91
C ALA A 111 6.38 7.14 15.54
N ASN A 112 6.16 8.45 15.58
CA ASN A 112 4.97 9.04 16.20
C ASN A 112 3.68 8.80 15.41
N ILE A 113 3.74 8.71 14.09
CA ILE A 113 2.54 8.46 13.26
C ILE A 113 2.21 6.98 13.11
N PHE A 114 3.12 6.09 13.49
CA PHE A 114 2.86 4.65 13.49
C PHE A 114 1.94 4.26 14.65
N THR A 115 1.00 3.35 14.40
CA THR A 115 0.09 2.84 15.43
C THR A 115 0.53 1.47 15.88
N GLY A 116 0.63 1.28 17.20
CA GLY A 116 1.07 0.03 17.82
C GLY A 116 2.53 0.05 18.26
N LYS A 117 3.08 -1.14 18.50
CA LYS A 117 4.42 -1.29 19.05
C LYS A 117 5.48 -1.11 17.97
N LEU A 118 6.31 -0.09 18.11
CA LEU A 118 7.47 0.10 17.23
C LEU A 118 8.50 -1.02 17.44
N PRO A 119 9.08 -1.57 16.35
CA PRO A 119 10.22 -2.45 16.46
C PRO A 119 11.47 -1.66 16.87
N ASN A 120 12.54 -2.37 17.24
CA ASN A 120 13.82 -1.73 17.52
C ASN A 120 14.47 -1.24 16.21
N VAL A 121 14.43 0.07 15.97
CA VAL A 121 15.00 0.71 14.77
C VAL A 121 16.36 1.31 15.10
N VAL A 122 17.40 0.86 14.38
CA VAL A 122 18.77 1.35 14.57
C VAL A 122 19.23 2.13 13.34
N ILE A 123 19.65 3.38 13.56
CA ILE A 123 20.18 4.28 12.52
C ILE A 123 21.59 4.73 12.93
N ASN A 124 22.62 4.18 12.30
CA ASN A 124 24.03 4.41 12.66
C ASN A 124 24.65 5.67 12.01
N LYS A 125 23.84 6.56 11.45
CA LYS A 125 24.30 7.77 10.74
C LYS A 125 23.91 9.01 11.54
N LYS A 126 24.86 9.93 11.73
CA LYS A 126 24.63 11.21 12.43
C LYS A 126 23.56 12.07 11.74
N ASN A 127 23.60 12.13 10.40
CA ASN A 127 22.66 12.85 9.55
C ASN A 127 22.09 11.88 8.50
N PRO A 128 21.09 11.05 8.84
CA PRO A 128 20.56 10.08 7.92
C PRO A 128 19.79 10.76 6.78
N SER A 129 19.96 10.27 5.56
CA SER A 129 19.10 10.68 4.44
C SER A 129 17.69 10.11 4.58
N PHE A 130 16.76 10.61 3.76
CA PHE A 130 15.40 10.07 3.67
C PHE A 130 15.38 8.55 3.43
N GLU A 131 16.22 8.06 2.52
CA GLU A 131 16.31 6.62 2.20
C GLU A 131 17.01 5.82 3.31
N ASP A 132 17.95 6.42 4.05
CA ASP A 132 18.58 5.76 5.20
C ASP A 132 17.55 5.46 6.31
N VAL A 133 16.70 6.44 6.62
CA VAL A 133 15.62 6.27 7.61
C VAL A 133 14.66 5.19 7.14
N ILE A 134 14.15 5.28 5.91
CA ILE A 134 13.22 4.28 5.36
C ILE A 134 13.82 2.87 5.38
N THR A 135 15.08 2.74 4.97
CA THR A 135 15.79 1.46 4.97
C THR A 135 15.91 0.89 6.38
N ALA A 136 16.20 1.73 7.39
CA ALA A 136 16.31 1.27 8.77
C ALA A 136 14.98 0.75 9.32
N PHE A 137 13.88 1.48 9.12
CA PHE A 137 12.54 1.03 9.53
C PHE A 137 12.10 -0.24 8.79
N ASN A 138 12.39 -0.33 7.49
CA ASN A 138 12.08 -1.53 6.70
C ASN A 138 12.87 -2.75 7.17
N LYS A 139 14.17 -2.58 7.48
CA LYS A 139 14.99 -3.66 8.06
C LYS A 139 14.51 -4.10 9.43
N ALA A 140 13.91 -3.20 10.20
CA ALA A 140 13.30 -3.50 11.50
C ALA A 140 11.93 -4.21 11.38
N GLY A 141 11.44 -4.46 10.16
CA GLY A 141 10.21 -5.24 9.92
C GLY A 141 8.96 -4.41 9.65
N LEU A 142 9.07 -3.08 9.57
CA LEU A 142 7.98 -2.26 9.02
C LEU A 142 8.01 -2.24 7.49
N ILE A 143 6.93 -1.75 6.89
CA ILE A 143 6.80 -1.50 5.47
C ILE A 143 6.48 -0.02 5.29
N ILE A 144 7.53 0.77 5.20
CA ILE A 144 7.45 2.18 4.85
C ILE A 144 7.34 2.30 3.34
N SER A 145 6.24 2.90 2.90
CA SER A 145 6.00 3.19 1.49
C SER A 145 5.55 4.63 1.30
N TYR A 146 5.76 5.16 0.09
CA TYR A 146 5.49 6.55 -0.21
C TYR A 146 4.85 6.77 -1.59
N SER A 147 4.22 7.92 -1.80
CA SER A 147 3.62 8.28 -3.09
C SER A 147 4.69 8.61 -4.15
N SER A 148 4.34 8.70 -5.43
CA SER A 148 5.28 9.07 -6.51
C SER A 148 5.80 10.51 -6.39
N GLY A 149 5.13 11.39 -5.63
CA GLY A 149 5.60 12.75 -5.35
C GLY A 149 5.49 13.72 -6.53
N THR A 150 4.46 13.61 -7.37
CA THR A 150 4.22 14.50 -8.52
C THR A 150 4.11 15.98 -8.16
N SER A 151 3.82 16.31 -6.90
CA SER A 151 3.75 17.68 -6.36
C SER A 151 5.03 18.12 -5.59
N GLY A 152 6.14 17.38 -5.69
CA GLY A 152 7.45 17.76 -5.13
C GLY A 152 7.79 17.19 -3.74
N ARG A 153 6.79 16.75 -2.97
CA ARG A 153 6.98 15.97 -1.73
C ARG A 153 6.14 14.70 -1.74
N HIS A 154 6.66 13.65 -1.12
CA HIS A 154 5.99 12.36 -1.05
C HIS A 154 5.02 12.33 0.14
N THR A 155 3.98 11.52 0.04
CA THR A 155 3.16 11.13 1.20
C THR A 155 3.75 9.85 1.75
N VAL A 156 4.20 9.83 3.01
CA VAL A 156 4.85 8.66 3.62
C VAL A 156 3.90 7.99 4.61
N ILE A 157 3.74 6.67 4.50
CA ILE A 157 2.86 5.90 5.39
C ILE A 157 3.62 4.66 5.91
N PRO A 158 3.83 4.55 7.24
CA PRO A 158 4.36 3.34 7.85
C PRO A 158 3.26 2.28 7.99
N ARG A 159 3.59 1.03 7.71
CA ARG A 159 2.71 -0.13 7.92
C ARG A 159 3.46 -1.24 8.63
N ASP A 160 2.75 -2.04 9.41
CA ASP A 160 3.25 -3.34 9.86
C ASP A 160 2.98 -4.41 8.79
N LYS A 161 3.56 -5.59 8.97
CA LYS A 161 3.39 -6.72 8.06
C LYS A 161 1.92 -7.12 7.92
N LYS A 162 1.16 -7.09 9.02
CA LYS A 162 -0.27 -7.41 9.03
C LYS A 162 -1.04 -6.51 8.07
N THR A 163 -0.92 -5.20 8.23
CA THR A 163 -1.59 -4.18 7.40
C THR A 163 -1.15 -4.27 5.94
N TRP A 164 0.13 -4.58 5.70
CA TRP A 164 0.64 -4.78 4.34
C TRP A 164 -0.02 -5.98 3.66
N MET A 165 -0.09 -7.14 4.34
CA MET A 165 -0.74 -8.34 3.83
C MET A 165 -2.22 -8.13 3.54
N LEU A 166 -2.94 -7.43 4.43
CA LEU A 166 -4.34 -7.07 4.20
C LEU A 166 -4.51 -6.19 2.96
N SER A 167 -3.62 -5.22 2.76
CA SER A 167 -3.64 -4.34 1.57
C SER A 167 -3.41 -5.12 0.28
N GLN A 168 -2.46 -6.08 0.30
CA GLN A 168 -2.17 -6.95 -0.84
C GLN A 168 -3.33 -7.89 -1.15
N TYR A 169 -3.93 -8.50 -0.13
CA TYR A 169 -5.12 -9.33 -0.29
C TYR A 169 -6.31 -8.54 -0.85
N ALA A 170 -6.56 -7.34 -0.31
CA ALA A 170 -7.63 -6.47 -0.78
C ALA A 170 -7.47 -6.08 -2.25
N LEU A 171 -6.26 -5.69 -2.66
CA LEU A 171 -5.96 -5.40 -4.06
C LEU A 171 -6.24 -6.62 -4.95
N ALA A 172 -5.67 -7.78 -4.59
CA ALA A 172 -5.81 -9.00 -5.37
C ALA A 172 -7.29 -9.43 -5.48
N LYS A 173 -8.02 -9.42 -4.37
CA LYS A 173 -9.45 -9.77 -4.32
C LYS A 173 -10.27 -8.83 -5.18
N SER A 174 -10.00 -7.53 -5.12
CA SER A 174 -10.70 -6.53 -5.92
C SER A 174 -10.48 -6.78 -7.41
N VAL A 175 -9.22 -6.92 -7.83
CA VAL A 175 -8.88 -7.17 -9.24
C VAL A 175 -9.51 -8.47 -9.70
N VAL A 176 -9.25 -9.59 -9.01
CA VAL A 176 -9.78 -10.90 -9.39
C VAL A 176 -11.31 -10.89 -9.44
N THR A 177 -11.99 -10.19 -8.54
CA THR A 177 -13.45 -10.07 -8.63
C THR A 177 -13.89 -9.30 -9.88
N MET A 178 -13.24 -8.17 -10.20
CA MET A 178 -13.58 -7.34 -11.37
C MET A 178 -13.38 -8.04 -12.71
N VAL A 179 -12.36 -8.89 -12.83
CA VAL A 179 -12.05 -9.59 -14.09
C VAL A 179 -12.66 -10.99 -14.17
N TYR A 180 -13.59 -11.33 -13.28
CA TYR A 180 -14.41 -12.53 -13.44
C TYR A 180 -15.18 -12.49 -14.78
N PRO A 181 -15.26 -13.60 -15.55
CA PRO A 181 -14.85 -14.96 -15.20
C PRO A 181 -13.49 -15.42 -15.73
N PHE A 182 -12.45 -14.58 -15.78
CA PHE A 182 -11.13 -14.92 -16.34
C PHE A 182 -10.45 -16.11 -15.62
N PRO A 183 -10.42 -17.36 -16.12
CA PRO A 183 -10.11 -18.50 -15.24
C PRO A 183 -8.60 -18.76 -15.03
N TYR A 184 -7.71 -17.92 -15.58
CA TYR A 184 -6.34 -18.30 -15.90
C TYR A 184 -5.25 -17.79 -14.96
N TRP A 185 -5.55 -17.26 -13.78
CA TRP A 185 -4.61 -16.62 -12.85
C TRP A 185 -3.25 -17.32 -12.72
N LYS A 186 -3.18 -18.42 -11.97
CA LYS A 186 -1.92 -19.02 -11.56
C LYS A 186 -1.30 -19.91 -12.62
N ASP A 187 -2.12 -20.52 -13.47
CA ASP A 187 -1.62 -21.56 -14.38
C ASP A 187 -1.26 -21.00 -15.77
N ASN A 188 -1.91 -19.91 -16.19
CA ASN A 188 -1.84 -19.44 -17.58
C ASN A 188 -1.78 -17.91 -17.75
N ALA A 189 -1.83 -17.11 -16.68
CA ALA A 189 -1.77 -15.65 -16.80
C ALA A 189 -0.33 -15.16 -16.74
N TYR A 190 0.05 -14.40 -17.76
CA TYR A 190 1.30 -13.65 -17.81
C TYR A 190 0.95 -12.18 -17.64
N VAL A 191 1.61 -11.52 -16.69
CA VAL A 191 1.37 -10.10 -16.40
C VAL A 191 2.64 -9.31 -16.65
N GLN A 192 2.51 -8.22 -17.41
CA GLN A 192 3.54 -7.20 -17.49
C GLN A 192 3.20 -6.07 -16.52
N TRP A 193 3.90 -6.02 -15.38
CA TRP A 193 3.79 -4.95 -14.41
C TRP A 193 4.43 -3.67 -14.95
N LEU A 194 3.61 -2.70 -15.35
CA LEU A 194 4.07 -1.46 -15.99
C LEU A 194 4.75 -0.47 -15.03
N MET A 195 4.98 -0.86 -13.78
CA MET A 195 5.64 -0.05 -12.76
C MET A 195 7.03 -0.61 -12.41
N SER A 196 7.68 0.02 -11.43
CA SER A 196 8.93 -0.46 -10.85
C SER A 196 8.79 -1.84 -10.21
N ASN A 197 9.88 -2.61 -10.25
CA ASN A 197 9.97 -3.89 -9.57
C ASN A 197 9.50 -3.72 -8.10
N PRO A 198 8.45 -4.45 -7.68
CA PRO A 198 7.86 -4.28 -6.35
C PRO A 198 8.85 -4.59 -5.22
N PHE A 199 9.81 -5.49 -5.45
CA PHE A 199 10.83 -5.89 -4.47
C PHE A 199 11.96 -4.88 -4.31
N LYS A 200 12.09 -3.92 -5.24
CA LYS A 200 13.17 -2.92 -5.26
C LYS A 200 12.69 -1.48 -4.98
N THR A 201 11.38 -1.27 -4.83
CA THR A 201 10.80 0.07 -4.66
C THR A 201 10.09 0.24 -3.33
N ASN A 202 10.08 1.49 -2.84
CA ASN A 202 9.24 1.93 -1.72
C ASN A 202 8.08 2.82 -2.20
N ILE A 203 7.92 3.04 -3.51
CA ILE A 203 6.73 3.71 -4.05
C ILE A 203 5.55 2.77 -3.89
N PHE A 204 4.51 3.18 -3.15
CA PHE A 204 3.38 2.32 -2.79
C PHE A 204 2.76 1.63 -4.01
N ALA A 205 2.44 2.42 -5.05
CA ALA A 205 1.83 1.91 -6.28
C ALA A 205 2.69 0.86 -7.00
N GLY A 206 4.02 0.93 -6.88
CA GLY A 206 4.93 -0.08 -7.41
C GLY A 206 5.08 -1.28 -6.47
N LYS A 207 5.26 -1.02 -5.16
CA LYS A 207 5.54 -2.01 -4.12
C LYS A 207 4.38 -2.98 -3.89
N ILE A 208 3.14 -2.48 -3.90
CA ILE A 208 1.95 -3.30 -3.67
C ILE A 208 1.78 -4.42 -4.71
N GLY A 209 2.36 -4.25 -5.90
CA GLY A 209 2.37 -5.22 -6.99
C GLY A 209 3.12 -6.53 -6.69
N GLU A 210 3.84 -6.64 -5.55
CA GLU A 210 4.44 -7.90 -5.09
C GLU A 210 3.42 -9.05 -5.07
N VAL A 211 2.16 -8.77 -4.73
CA VAL A 211 1.10 -9.80 -4.72
C VAL A 211 0.85 -10.43 -6.09
N LEU A 212 1.11 -9.70 -7.19
CA LEU A 212 0.94 -10.22 -8.55
C LEU A 212 1.85 -11.42 -8.80
N TYR A 213 3.07 -11.38 -8.27
CA TYR A 213 4.05 -12.47 -8.38
C TYR A 213 3.61 -13.75 -7.66
N HIS A 214 2.58 -13.68 -6.80
CA HIS A 214 2.03 -14.83 -6.08
C HIS A 214 0.74 -15.37 -6.74
N ILE A 215 -0.03 -14.49 -7.41
CA ILE A 215 -1.33 -14.86 -7.99
C ILE A 215 -1.28 -15.27 -9.46
N VAL A 216 -0.25 -14.85 -10.21
CA VAL A 216 -0.11 -15.21 -11.62
C VAL A 216 1.07 -16.12 -11.91
N LYS A 217 1.01 -16.84 -13.03
CA LYS A 217 2.06 -17.78 -13.45
C LYS A 217 3.42 -17.10 -13.57
N ASN A 218 3.42 -15.91 -14.17
CA ASN A 218 4.63 -15.14 -14.36
C ASN A 218 4.29 -13.65 -14.39
N SER A 219 5.08 -12.87 -13.65
CA SER A 219 5.00 -11.42 -13.66
C SER A 219 6.37 -10.86 -14.04
N ASP A 220 6.41 -10.11 -15.13
CA ASP A 220 7.56 -9.31 -15.54
C ASP A 220 7.33 -7.85 -15.12
N CYS A 221 8.39 -7.05 -14.97
CA CYS A 221 8.26 -5.62 -14.63
C CYS A 221 8.90 -4.71 -15.66
N ALA A 222 8.36 -3.50 -15.78
CA ALA A 222 8.81 -2.50 -16.74
C ALA A 222 10.14 -1.84 -16.33
N ILE A 223 10.34 -1.64 -15.03
CA ILE A 223 11.52 -0.95 -14.47
C ILE A 223 12.14 -1.83 -13.38
N ASP A 224 13.15 -2.61 -13.77
CA ASP A 224 13.87 -3.52 -12.84
C ASP A 224 15.04 -2.84 -12.10
N ARG A 225 14.80 -1.63 -11.57
CA ARG A 225 15.77 -0.87 -10.78
C ARG A 225 15.09 -0.09 -9.68
N GLN A 226 15.84 0.28 -8.65
CA GLN A 226 15.35 1.20 -7.64
C GLN A 226 15.16 2.58 -8.28
N VAL A 227 13.92 3.08 -8.21
CA VAL A 227 13.59 4.47 -8.52
C VAL A 227 13.36 5.17 -7.18
N THR A 228 14.32 5.98 -6.76
CA THR A 228 14.26 6.69 -5.49
C THR A 228 13.33 7.91 -5.58
N ALA A 229 12.75 8.28 -4.44
CA ALA A 229 12.02 9.53 -4.25
C ALA A 229 12.81 10.75 -4.78
N GLU A 230 14.10 10.80 -4.44
CA GLU A 230 14.98 11.88 -4.85
C GLU A 230 15.16 11.96 -6.37
N LEU A 231 15.35 10.83 -7.05
CA LEU A 231 15.51 10.81 -8.50
C LEU A 231 14.25 11.34 -9.22
N ILE A 232 13.06 10.98 -8.72
CA ILE A 232 11.80 11.51 -9.25
C ILE A 232 11.73 13.01 -9.02
N ARG A 233 11.99 13.47 -7.80
CA ARG A 233 11.97 14.90 -7.47
C ARG A 233 12.94 15.69 -8.35
N GLN A 234 14.18 15.24 -8.48
CA GLN A 234 15.20 15.91 -9.31
C GLN A 234 14.82 15.96 -10.80
N ALA A 235 14.12 14.94 -11.31
CA ALA A 235 13.58 14.95 -12.67
C ALA A 235 12.48 16.02 -12.84
N MET A 236 11.70 16.30 -11.80
CA MET A 236 10.60 17.27 -11.82
C MET A 236 11.04 18.72 -11.58
N THR A 237 12.18 18.96 -10.92
CA THR A 237 12.58 20.30 -10.42
C THR A 237 13.16 21.28 -11.45
N GLY A 238 13.11 20.99 -12.76
CA GLY A 238 13.64 21.89 -13.80
C GLY A 238 15.17 22.10 -13.74
N GLY A 239 15.71 22.87 -14.70
CA GLY A 239 17.15 23.16 -14.79
C GLY A 239 18.00 22.15 -15.57
N PHE A 240 19.31 22.43 -15.69
CA PHE A 240 20.22 21.65 -16.55
C PHE A 240 20.40 20.19 -16.10
N LYS A 241 20.58 19.96 -14.79
CA LYS A 241 20.67 18.60 -14.21
C LYS A 241 19.37 17.81 -14.45
N SER A 242 18.21 18.44 -14.28
CA SER A 242 16.91 17.82 -14.57
C SER A 242 16.79 17.40 -16.04
N LYS A 243 17.21 18.24 -17.00
CA LYS A 243 17.19 17.88 -18.43
C LYS A 243 18.01 16.63 -18.73
N ILE A 244 19.20 16.49 -18.12
CA ILE A 244 20.03 15.29 -18.27
C ILE A 244 19.31 14.05 -17.73
N ILE A 245 18.74 14.16 -16.52
CA ILE A 245 17.99 13.07 -15.89
C ILE A 245 16.77 12.68 -16.76
N GLN A 246 16.02 13.67 -17.26
CA GLN A 246 14.87 13.45 -18.14
C GLN A 246 15.27 12.77 -19.46
N MET A 247 16.40 13.15 -20.07
CA MET A 247 16.90 12.47 -21.27
C MET A 247 17.26 11.01 -20.99
N ALA A 248 17.94 10.74 -19.87
CA ALA A 248 18.24 9.38 -19.45
C ALA A 248 16.94 8.57 -19.20
N MET A 249 15.96 9.14 -18.51
CA MET A 249 14.63 8.53 -18.30
C MET A 249 13.91 8.25 -19.62
N LYS A 250 13.96 9.17 -20.59
CA LYS A 250 13.34 8.99 -21.92
C LYS A 250 13.99 7.84 -22.69
N ARG A 251 15.32 7.71 -22.64
CA ARG A 251 16.05 6.58 -23.24
C ARG A 251 15.66 5.25 -22.59
N GLU A 252 15.60 5.22 -21.26
CA GLU A 252 15.16 4.03 -20.53
C GLU A 252 13.70 3.67 -20.83
N ASN A 253 12.79 4.65 -20.87
CA ASN A 253 11.40 4.43 -21.27
C ASN A 253 11.30 3.81 -22.66
N LYS A 254 12.12 4.26 -23.64
CA LYS A 254 12.14 3.65 -24.98
C LYS A 254 12.59 2.19 -24.94
N LYS A 255 13.60 1.85 -24.12
CA LYS A 255 14.02 0.45 -23.92
C LYS A 255 12.90 -0.38 -23.29
N THR A 256 12.23 0.15 -22.28
CA THR A 256 11.09 -0.51 -21.62
C THR A 256 9.94 -0.76 -22.59
N ILE A 257 9.58 0.21 -23.44
CA ILE A 257 8.56 0.03 -24.49
C ILE A 257 8.97 -1.06 -25.46
N ASN A 258 10.22 -1.06 -25.94
CA ASN A 258 10.71 -2.11 -26.84
C ASN A 258 10.67 -3.51 -26.20
N LYS A 259 10.99 -3.61 -24.90
CA LYS A 259 10.85 -4.86 -24.14
C LYS A 259 9.40 -5.30 -24.04
N LEU A 260 8.47 -4.38 -23.74
CA LEU A 260 7.03 -4.66 -23.71
C LEU A 260 6.53 -5.16 -25.07
N VAL A 261 6.90 -4.49 -26.17
CA VAL A 261 6.50 -4.91 -27.53
C VAL A 261 7.01 -6.32 -27.84
N ARG A 262 8.25 -6.64 -27.44
CA ARG A 262 8.80 -7.99 -27.60
C ARG A 262 8.04 -9.01 -26.73
N TRP A 263 7.82 -8.68 -25.47
CA TRP A 263 7.08 -9.51 -24.52
C TRP A 263 5.68 -9.87 -25.03
N LEU A 264 4.98 -8.90 -25.61
CA LEU A 264 3.67 -9.09 -26.26
C LEU A 264 3.79 -10.03 -27.47
N LYS A 265 4.73 -9.77 -28.39
CA LYS A 265 4.93 -10.60 -29.59
C LYS A 265 5.31 -12.05 -29.30
N GLU A 266 6.02 -12.31 -28.20
CA GLU A 266 6.40 -13.67 -27.79
C GLU A 266 5.22 -14.48 -27.23
N ARG A 267 4.18 -13.81 -26.71
CA ARG A 267 3.02 -14.43 -26.06
C ARG A 267 1.72 -14.34 -26.86
N ASP A 268 1.75 -13.62 -27.98
CA ASP A 268 0.71 -13.60 -29.01
C ASP A 268 0.78 -14.83 -29.94
N LYS A 269 1.88 -15.59 -29.86
CA LYS A 269 2.09 -16.87 -30.56
C LYS A 269 1.67 -18.04 -29.69
#